data_AF-A0A7V0JGH9-F1
#
_entry.id   AF-A0A7V0JGH9-F1
#
_cell.length_a   1.000
_cell.length_b   1.000
_cell.length_c   1.000
_cell.angle_alpha   90.00
_cell.angle_beta   90.00
_cell.angle_gamma   90.00
#
_symmetry.space_group_name_H-M   'P 1'
#
loop_
_entity.id
_entity.type
_entity.pdbx_description
1 polymer ?
#
loop_
_entity_poly.entity_id
_entity_poly.type
_entity_poly.pdbx_seq_one_letter_code
_entity_poly.pdbx_strand_id
1 'polypeptide(L)'
;MKAERGRIARKYRSEGEEEAQKIRSGADLESALLLAEANQEAITIKGEGEAKAADIYRQAIQKDPEFYRFLRSLDAYNAFMNERTTVVLPNDSELLQVLRKGPPSP
;
A
#
# COMPACT_ATOMS: atom_id res chain seq x y z
N MET A 1 28.58 -19.75 58.58
CA MET A 1 27.14 -19.60 58.21
C MET A 1 26.85 -18.46 57.22
N LYS A 2 27.44 -17.25 57.34
CA LYS A 2 27.18 -16.12 56.40
C LYS A 2 27.56 -16.41 54.92
N ALA A 3 28.68 -17.09 54.69
CA ALA A 3 29.17 -17.39 53.33
C ALA A 3 28.22 -18.32 52.55
N GLU A 4 27.64 -19.33 53.21
CA GLU A 4 26.72 -20.28 52.59
C GLU A 4 25.40 -19.61 52.18
N ARG A 5 24.85 -18.75 53.04
CA ARG A 5 23.67 -17.94 52.68
C ARG A 5 23.96 -16.99 51.51
N GLY A 6 25.15 -16.39 51.47
CA GLY A 6 25.57 -15.55 50.35
C GLY A 6 25.70 -16.32 49.03
N ARG A 7 26.15 -17.58 49.08
CA ARG A 7 26.23 -18.47 47.91
C ARG A 7 24.85 -18.84 47.38
N ILE A 8 23.94 -19.22 48.27
CA ILE A 8 22.55 -19.56 47.94
C ILE A 8 21.82 -18.34 47.33
N ALA A 9 21.98 -17.14 47.93
CA ALA A 9 21.38 -15.92 47.42
C ALA A 9 21.94 -15.46 46.06
N ARG A 10 23.20 -15.80 45.74
CA ARG A 10 23.76 -15.56 44.40
C ARG A 10 23.21 -16.55 43.38
N LYS A 11 23.08 -17.82 43.77
CA LYS A 11 22.50 -18.87 42.91
C LYS A 11 21.08 -18.52 42.50
N TYR A 12 20.20 -18.18 43.45
CA TYR A 12 18.83 -17.81 43.14
C TYR A 12 18.70 -16.54 42.28
N ARG A 13 19.60 -15.57 42.44
CA ARG A 13 19.63 -14.38 41.57
C ARG A 13 20.03 -14.73 40.15
N SER A 14 21.06 -15.57 39.99
CA SER A 14 21.50 -16.02 38.67
C SER A 14 20.41 -16.83 37.96
N GLU A 15 19.73 -17.72 38.68
CA GLU A 15 18.61 -18.51 38.14
C GLU A 15 17.43 -17.60 37.75
N GLY A 16 17.12 -16.60 38.58
CA GLY A 16 16.07 -15.62 38.27
C GLY A 16 16.41 -14.73 37.08
N GLU A 17 17.67 -14.31 36.94
CA GLU A 17 18.14 -13.55 35.77
C GLU A 17 18.09 -14.38 34.49
N GLU A 18 18.51 -15.65 34.55
CA GLU A 18 18.44 -16.58 33.41
C GLU A 18 17.00 -16.77 32.94
N GLU A 19 16.08 -17.06 33.87
CA GLU A 19 14.68 -17.27 33.53
C GLU A 19 14.03 -15.98 33.00
N ALA A 20 14.31 -14.84 33.61
CA ALA A 20 13.84 -13.55 33.13
C ALA A 20 14.39 -13.21 31.74
N GLN A 21 15.60 -13.64 31.41
CA GLN A 21 16.20 -13.45 30.08
C GLN A 21 15.53 -14.36 29.04
N LYS A 22 15.23 -15.61 29.40
CA LYS A 22 14.48 -16.54 28.53
C LYS A 22 13.10 -16.01 28.21
N ILE A 23 12.35 -15.56 29.23
CA ILE A 23 11.00 -15.01 29.05
C ILE A 23 11.04 -13.79 28.15
N ARG A 24 11.97 -12.86 28.37
CA ARG A 24 12.11 -11.65 27.53
C ARG A 24 12.43 -12.01 26.08
N SER A 25 13.42 -12.87 25.86
CA SER A 25 13.82 -13.27 24.52
C SER A 25 12.70 -14.02 23.78
N GLY A 26 11.91 -14.82 24.50
CA GLY A 26 10.73 -15.49 23.96
C GLY A 26 9.63 -14.51 23.56
N ALA A 27 9.32 -13.55 24.43
CA ALA A 27 8.33 -12.52 24.16
C ALA A 27 8.74 -11.62 22.97
N ASP A 28 10.01 -11.26 22.87
CA ASP A 28 10.54 -10.47 21.75
C ASP A 28 10.41 -11.23 20.43
N LEU A 29 10.71 -12.54 20.43
CA LEU A 29 10.55 -13.40 19.26
C LEU A 29 9.08 -13.53 18.84
N GLU A 30 8.18 -13.78 19.79
CA GLU A 30 6.75 -13.92 19.54
C GLU A 30 6.16 -12.62 18.98
N SER A 31 6.54 -11.47 19.55
CA SER A 31 6.13 -10.16 19.06
C SER A 31 6.61 -9.92 17.63
N ALA A 32 7.87 -10.22 17.33
CA ALA A 32 8.42 -10.07 15.98
C ALA A 32 7.71 -10.95 14.97
N LEU A 33 7.41 -12.19 15.33
CA LEU A 33 6.70 -13.16 14.47
C LEU A 33 5.26 -12.69 14.19
N LEU A 34 4.53 -12.29 15.23
CA LEU A 34 3.16 -11.80 15.08
C LEU A 34 3.08 -10.53 14.20
N LEU A 35 4.03 -9.61 14.35
CA LEU A 35 4.13 -8.44 13.49
C LEU A 35 4.48 -8.81 12.04
N ALA A 36 5.35 -9.80 11.84
CA ALA A 36 5.71 -10.28 10.51
C ALA A 36 4.50 -10.91 9.80
N GLU A 37 3.77 -11.77 10.49
CA GLU A 37 2.55 -12.42 9.98
C GLU A 37 1.47 -11.38 9.64
N ALA A 38 1.20 -10.43 10.54
CA ALA A 38 0.23 -9.37 10.29
C ALA A 38 0.61 -8.50 9.08
N ASN A 39 1.89 -8.19 8.91
CA ASN A 39 2.36 -7.43 7.74
C ASN A 39 2.23 -8.24 6.44
N GLN A 40 2.57 -9.54 6.48
CA GLN A 40 2.41 -10.43 5.33
C GLN A 40 0.94 -10.50 4.90
N GLU A 41 0.02 -10.69 5.85
CA GLU A 41 -1.40 -10.74 5.58
C GLU A 41 -1.91 -9.41 5.01
N ALA A 42 -1.51 -8.28 5.59
CA ALA A 42 -1.87 -6.95 5.11
C ALA A 42 -1.41 -6.71 3.66
N ILE A 43 -0.16 -7.06 3.33
CA ILE A 43 0.37 -6.94 1.96
C ILE A 43 -0.40 -7.84 1.00
N THR A 44 -0.72 -9.06 1.43
CA THR A 44 -1.48 -10.02 0.61
C THR A 44 -2.88 -9.49 0.29
N ILE A 45 -3.63 -9.06 1.30
CA ILE A 45 -4.97 -8.49 1.14
C ILE A 45 -4.93 -7.25 0.24
N LYS A 46 -3.94 -6.37 0.45
CA LYS A 46 -3.76 -5.18 -0.38
C LYS A 46 -3.48 -5.56 -1.84
N GLY A 47 -2.57 -6.50 -2.07
CA GLY A 47 -2.23 -6.98 -3.42
C GLY A 47 -3.42 -7.61 -4.14
N GLU A 48 -4.23 -8.41 -3.44
CA GLU A 48 -5.47 -8.97 -4.00
C GLU A 48 -6.50 -7.89 -4.33
N GLY A 49 -6.62 -6.87 -3.47
CA GLY A 49 -7.49 -5.72 -3.69
C GLY A 49 -7.07 -4.91 -4.92
N GLU A 50 -5.77 -4.63 -5.05
CA GLU A 50 -5.20 -3.94 -6.21
C GLU A 50 -5.39 -4.75 -7.51
N ALA A 51 -5.18 -6.06 -7.46
CA ALA A 51 -5.41 -6.94 -8.61
C ALA A 51 -6.88 -6.94 -9.05
N LYS A 52 -7.82 -7.11 -8.11
CA LYS A 52 -9.26 -7.05 -8.40
C LYS A 52 -9.68 -5.69 -8.96
N ALA A 53 -9.17 -4.59 -8.37
CA ALA A 53 -9.44 -3.26 -8.87
C ALA A 53 -8.92 -3.10 -10.31
N ALA A 54 -7.68 -3.50 -10.58
CA ALA A 54 -7.10 -3.44 -11.92
C ALA A 54 -7.89 -4.26 -12.95
N ASP A 55 -8.39 -5.43 -12.57
CA ASP A 55 -9.25 -6.24 -13.44
C ASP A 55 -10.60 -5.59 -13.71
N ILE A 56 -11.26 -5.02 -12.69
CA ILE A 56 -12.50 -4.25 -12.86
C ILE A 56 -12.28 -3.05 -13.77
N TYR A 57 -11.20 -2.29 -13.57
CA TYR A 57 -10.83 -1.17 -14.44
C TYR A 57 -10.63 -1.64 -15.87
N ARG A 58 -9.90 -2.73 -16.08
CA ARG A 58 -9.66 -3.29 -17.41
C ARG A 58 -10.96 -3.68 -18.10
N GLN A 59 -11.86 -4.38 -17.38
CA GLN A 59 -13.17 -4.76 -17.91
C GLN A 59 -14.04 -3.55 -18.22
N ALA A 60 -14.03 -2.52 -17.36
CA ALA A 60 -14.78 -1.29 -17.58
C ALA A 60 -14.27 -0.53 -18.80
N ILE A 61 -12.96 -0.43 -18.98
CA ILE A 61 -12.33 0.19 -20.16
C ILE A 61 -12.64 -0.61 -21.44
N GLN A 62 -12.64 -1.94 -21.37
CA GLN A 62 -12.93 -2.79 -22.52
C GLN A 62 -14.38 -2.70 -23.00
N LYS A 63 -15.33 -2.33 -22.13
CA LYS A 63 -16.74 -2.17 -22.53
C LYS A 63 -16.92 -1.06 -23.55
N ASP A 64 -16.23 0.07 -23.37
CA ASP A 64 -16.22 1.17 -24.32
C ASP A 64 -14.87 1.94 -24.26
N PRO A 65 -13.90 1.55 -25.10
CA PRO A 65 -12.60 2.20 -25.15
C PRO A 65 -12.65 3.65 -25.67
N GLU A 66 -13.62 3.99 -26.52
CA GLU A 66 -13.79 5.36 -27.03
C GLU A 66 -14.28 6.29 -25.94
N PHE A 67 -15.28 5.85 -25.17
CA PHE A 67 -15.83 6.62 -24.06
C PHE A 67 -14.81 6.79 -22.92
N TYR A 68 -14.03 5.76 -22.61
CA TYR A 68 -12.93 5.89 -21.66
C TYR A 68 -11.87 6.89 -22.13
N ARG A 69 -11.48 6.84 -23.42
CA ARG A 69 -10.55 7.82 -23.99
C ARG A 69 -11.09 9.23 -23.84
N PHE A 70 -12.35 9.47 -24.19
CA PHE A 70 -13.02 10.75 -24.04
C PHE A 70 -12.98 11.26 -22.58
N LEU A 71 -13.39 10.44 -21.61
CA LEU A 71 -13.34 10.80 -20.18
C LEU A 71 -11.91 11.12 -19.71
N ARG A 72 -10.92 10.31 -20.11
CA ARG A 72 -9.53 10.51 -19.70
C ARG A 72 -8.95 11.81 -20.23
N SER A 73 -9.33 12.21 -21.44
CA SER A 73 -8.98 13.53 -21.98
C SER A 73 -9.66 14.67 -21.21
N LEU A 74 -10.90 14.53 -20.76
CA LEU A 74 -11.56 15.53 -19.89
C LEU A 74 -10.86 15.69 -18.54
N ASP A 75 -10.44 14.59 -17.92
CA ASP A 75 -9.64 14.64 -16.70
C ASP A 75 -8.29 15.33 -16.93
N ALA A 76 -7.64 15.06 -18.07
CA ALA A 76 -6.39 15.72 -18.43
C ALA A 76 -6.62 17.24 -18.54
N TYR A 77 -7.69 17.68 -19.22
CA TYR A 77 -8.05 19.08 -19.29
C TYR A 77 -8.22 19.71 -17.90
N ASN A 78 -8.93 19.06 -16.99
CA ASN A 78 -9.09 19.55 -15.62
C ASN A 78 -7.75 19.64 -14.85
N ALA A 79 -6.78 18.79 -15.16
CA ALA A 79 -5.50 18.77 -14.46
C ALA A 79 -4.59 19.97 -14.83
N PHE A 80 -4.66 20.47 -16.07
CA PHE A 80 -3.79 21.57 -16.52
C PHE A 80 -4.53 22.87 -16.87
N MET A 81 -5.85 22.86 -17.06
CA MET A 81 -6.61 24.07 -17.37
C MET A 81 -7.02 24.80 -16.09
N ASN A 82 -6.69 26.08 -16.03
CA ASN A 82 -7.28 27.07 -15.14
C ASN A 82 -7.80 28.25 -16.00
N GLU A 83 -8.54 29.19 -15.41
CA GLU A 83 -9.17 30.32 -16.12
C GLU A 83 -8.20 31.20 -16.94
N ARG A 84 -6.89 31.08 -16.72
CA ARG A 84 -5.84 31.88 -17.39
C ARG A 84 -4.90 31.05 -18.27
N THR A 85 -5.14 29.75 -18.44
CA THR A 85 -4.25 28.88 -19.22
C THR A 85 -4.61 28.93 -20.70
N THR A 86 -3.65 29.33 -21.53
CA THR A 86 -3.74 29.17 -22.99
C THR A 86 -2.88 27.97 -23.40
N VAL A 87 -3.52 26.97 -24.03
CA VAL A 87 -2.84 25.75 -24.48
C VAL A 87 -2.71 25.80 -26.00
N VAL A 88 -1.47 25.67 -26.49
CA VAL A 88 -1.18 25.57 -27.93
C VAL A 88 -1.00 24.10 -28.26
N LEU A 89 -1.96 23.52 -28.99
CA LEU A 89 -1.92 22.14 -29.44
C LEU A 89 -1.69 22.09 -30.96
N PRO A 90 -0.82 21.20 -31.46
CA PRO A 90 -0.70 20.98 -32.90
C PRO A 90 -1.97 20.31 -33.45
N ASN A 91 -2.24 20.49 -34.74
CA ASN A 91 -3.51 20.08 -35.38
C ASN A 91 -3.74 18.55 -35.36
N ASP A 92 -2.68 17.77 -35.24
CA ASP A 92 -2.68 16.31 -35.13
C ASP A 92 -2.83 15.80 -33.69
N SER A 93 -2.84 16.69 -32.68
CA SER A 93 -2.95 16.31 -31.27
C SER A 93 -4.23 15.54 -30.97
N GLU A 94 -4.08 14.37 -30.33
CA GLU A 94 -5.20 13.52 -29.91
C GLU A 94 -6.14 14.26 -28.96
N LEU A 95 -5.60 15.10 -28.06
CA LEU A 95 -6.38 15.97 -27.18
C LEU A 95 -7.31 16.89 -27.99
N LEU A 96 -6.76 17.58 -29.00
CA LEU A 96 -7.54 18.47 -29.86
C LEU A 96 -8.62 17.71 -30.65
N GLN A 97 -8.31 16.50 -31.11
CA GLN A 97 -9.27 15.67 -31.84
C GLN A 97 -10.49 15.30 -31.00
N VAL A 98 -10.31 15.00 -29.70
CA VAL A 98 -11.42 14.70 -28.79
C VAL A 98 -12.37 15.91 -28.65
N LEU A 99 -11.83 17.13 -28.50
CA LEU A 99 -12.64 18.35 -28.40
C LEU A 99 -13.42 18.65 -29.70
N ARG A 100 -12.86 18.28 -30.86
CA ARG A 100 -13.51 18.49 -32.17
C ARG A 100 -14.57 17.43 -32.48
N LYS A 101 -14.35 16.18 -32.09
CA LYS A 101 -15.26 15.06 -32.36
C LYS A 101 -16.42 14.97 -31.36
N GLY A 102 -16.24 15.49 -30.14
CA GLY A 102 -17.26 15.41 -29.09
C GLY A 102 -17.37 14.01 -28.47
N PRO A 103 -18.35 13.79 -27.57
CA PRO A 103 -18.53 12.50 -26.92
C PRO A 103 -18.87 11.40 -27.95
N PRO A 104 -18.34 10.18 -27.80
CA PRO A 104 -18.69 9.08 -28.69
C PRO A 104 -20.18 8.74 -28.58
N SER A 105 -20.77 8.29 -29.69
CA SER A 105 -22.17 7.83 -29.71
C SER A 105 -22.31 6.51 -28.96
N PRO A 106 -23.41 6.30 -28.20
CA PRO A 106 -23.67 5.09 -27.44
C PRO A 106 -23.93 3.86 -28.33
#